data_AF-A0A1G3A9H9-F1
#
_entry.id   AF-A0A1G3A9H9-F1
#
_cell.length_a   1.000
_cell.length_b   1.000
_cell.length_c   1.000
_cell.angle_alpha   90.00
_cell.angle_beta   90.00
_cell.angle_gamma   90.00
#
_symmetry.space_group_name_H-M   'P 1'
#
loop_
_entity.id
_entity.type
_entity.pdbx_description
1 polymer ?
#
loop_
_entity_poly.entity_id
_entity_poly.type
_entity_poly.pdbx_seq_one_letter_code
_entity_poly.pdbx_strand_id
1 'polypeptide(L)' 'MPLRIFHTADVHIGLKFMRGYPDAIRDKLLDARLETLARLVDIANEQQCHLFVVAGDLFNNVRGQHQATG' A
#
# COMPACT_ATOMS: atom_id res chain seq x y z
N MET A 1 -3.08 -29.80 5.37
CA MET A 1 -2.79 -28.39 5.73
C MET A 1 -3.92 -27.52 5.21
N PRO A 2 -4.46 -26.58 6.00
CA PRO A 2 -5.46 -25.64 5.51
C PRO A 2 -4.80 -24.58 4.62
N LEU A 3 -5.48 -24.19 3.54
CA LEU A 3 -5.13 -23.01 2.75
C LEU A 3 -5.29 -21.75 3.61
N ARG A 4 -4.30 -20.86 3.58
CA ARG A 4 -4.31 -19.56 4.26
C ARG A 4 -4.20 -18.45 3.23
N ILE A 5 -5.14 -17.52 3.26
CA ILE A 5 -5.22 -16.39 2.34
C ILE A 5 -5.15 -15.11 3.16
N PHE A 6 -4.22 -14.23 2.81
CA PHE A 6 -4.21 -12.86 3.29
C PHE A 6 -4.93 -11.99 2.25
N HIS A 7 -6.04 -11.38 2.64
CA HIS A 7 -6.89 -10.60 1.73
C HIS A 7 -6.98 -9.15 2.19
N THR A 8 -6.70 -8.21 1.29
CA THR A 8 -6.68 -6.77 1.57
C THR A 8 -7.19 -5.97 0.35
N ALA A 9 -7.38 -4.66 0.50
CA ALA A 9 -7.81 -3.74 -0.55
C ALA A 9 -7.48 -2.28 -0.17
N ASP A 10 -7.69 -1.34 -1.09
CA ASP A 10 -7.81 0.11 -0.81
C ASP A 10 -6.55 0.77 -0.20
N VAL A 11 -5.36 0.36 -0.64
CA VAL A 11 -4.10 0.99 -0.20
C VAL A 11 -3.92 2.38 -0.83
N HIS A 12 -4.42 2.59 -2.05
CA HIS A 12 -4.38 3.84 -2.81
C HIS A 12 -2.98 4.49 -2.87
N ILE A 13 -1.97 3.74 -3.30
CA ILE A 13 -0.62 4.27 -3.55
C ILE A 13 -0.70 5.42 -4.55
N GLY A 14 -0.07 6.54 -4.21
CA GLY A 14 -0.08 7.77 -5.02
C GLY A 14 -1.28 8.69 -4.78
N LEU A 15 -2.10 8.44 -3.75
CA LEU A 15 -3.12 9.37 -3.27
C LEU A 15 -2.48 10.68 -2.81
N LYS A 16 -2.94 11.83 -3.33
CA LYS A 16 -2.39 13.15 -2.98
C LYS A 16 -3.23 13.84 -1.91
N PHE A 17 -2.60 14.24 -0.81
CA PHE A 17 -3.23 15.00 0.27
C PHE A 17 -3.17 16.51 0.00
N MET A 18 -3.93 16.98 -1.00
CA MET A 18 -3.76 18.33 -1.57
C MET A 18 -4.25 19.51 -0.71
N ARG A 19 -5.06 19.28 0.33
CA ARG A 19 -5.63 20.36 1.16
C ARG A 19 -5.63 19.96 2.64
N GLY A 20 -5.46 20.95 3.51
CA GLY A 20 -5.67 20.79 4.96
C GLY A 20 -4.48 20.23 5.76
N TYR A 21 -3.35 19.93 5.11
CA TYR A 21 -2.17 19.39 5.77
C TYR A 21 -0.89 20.20 5.46
N PRO A 22 -0.05 20.45 6.49
CA PRO A 22 1.32 20.93 6.29
C PRO A 22 2.13 19.96 5.43
N ASP A 23 3.11 20.49 4.71
CA ASP A 23 3.95 19.74 3.77
C ASP A 23 4.58 18.47 4.41
N ALA A 24 5.19 18.63 5.58
CA ALA A 24 5.80 17.52 6.33
C ALA A 24 4.78 16.43 6.76
N ILE A 25 3.50 16.75 6.86
CA ILE A 25 2.45 15.78 7.14
C ILE A 25 2.01 15.08 5.85
N ARG A 26 1.95 15.79 4.72
CA ARG A 26 1.61 15.18 3.43
C ARG A 26 2.61 14.10 3.03
N ASP A 27 3.90 14.35 3.22
CA ASP A 27 4.95 13.38 2.88
C ASP A 27 4.82 12.12 3.74
N LYS A 28 4.63 12.28 5.06
CA LYS A 28 4.36 11.15 5.97
C LYS A 28 3.14 10.34 5.57
N LEU A 29 2.08 10.99 5.12
CA LEU A 29 0.86 10.29 4.69
C LEU A 29 1.06 9.51 3.38
N LEU A 30 1.90 10.01 2.47
CA LEU A 30 2.31 9.28 1.27
C LEU A 30 3.16 8.05 1.64
N ASP A 31 4.17 8.24 2.47
CA ASP A 31 5.07 7.17 2.93
C ASP A 31 4.30 6.10 3.69
N ALA A 32 3.36 6.50 4.54
CA ALA A 32 2.52 5.56 5.30
C ALA A 32 1.76 4.57 4.40
N ARG A 33 1.43 4.91 3.15
CA ARG A 33 0.80 3.96 2.21
C ARG A 33 1.78 2.90 1.72
N LEU A 34 3.02 3.28 1.42
CA LEU A 34 4.08 2.36 1.04
C LEU A 34 4.46 1.46 2.22
N GLU A 35 4.62 2.05 3.41
CA GLU A 35 4.87 1.31 4.66
C GLU A 35 3.73 0.35 4.99
N THR A 36 2.48 0.75 4.75
CA THR A 36 1.31 -0.12 4.92
C THR A 36 1.43 -1.34 4.02
N LEU A 37 1.70 -1.17 2.71
CA LEU A 37 1.88 -2.31 1.81
C LEU A 37 3.01 -3.24 2.27
N ALA A 38 4.16 -2.67 2.66
CA ALA A 38 5.30 -3.44 3.17
C ALA A 38 4.88 -4.27 4.39
N ARG A 39 4.18 -3.66 5.36
CA ARG A 39 3.74 -4.37 6.57
C ARG A 39 2.69 -5.44 6.29
N LEU A 40 1.80 -5.24 5.32
CA LEU A 40 0.84 -6.26 4.91
C LEU A 40 1.57 -7.49 4.33
N VAL A 41 2.62 -7.27 3.54
CA VAL A 41 3.47 -8.35 3.00
C VAL A 41 4.22 -9.07 4.11
N ASP A 42 4.81 -8.33 5.05
CA ASP A 42 5.52 -8.90 6.20
C ASP A 42 4.60 -9.81 7.03
N ILE A 43 3.38 -9.34 7.34
CA ILE A 43 2.40 -10.15 8.09
C ILE A 43 2.02 -11.41 7.29
N ALA A 44 1.79 -11.30 5.99
CA ALA A 44 1.46 -12.46 5.17
C ALA A 44 2.59 -13.51 5.15
N ASN A 45 3.85 -13.05 5.13
CA ASN A 45 5.02 -13.90 5.23
C ASN A 45 5.13 -14.53 6.63
N GLU A 46 5.02 -13.75 7.70
CA GLU A 46 5.04 -14.24 9.09
C GLU A 46 3.97 -15.31 9.35
N GLN A 47 2.76 -15.09 8.82
CA GLN A 47 1.64 -16.03 8.94
C GLN A 47 1.71 -17.20 7.95
N GLN A 48 2.76 -17.26 7.11
CA GLN A 48 2.97 -18.29 6.11
C GLN A 48 1.69 -18.48 5.27
N CYS A 49 1.14 -17.36 4.79
CA CYS A 49 0.00 -17.35 3.89
C CYS A 49 0.39 -17.93 2.54
N HIS A 50 -0.51 -18.68 1.92
CA HIS A 50 -0.29 -19.30 0.62
C HIS A 50 -0.64 -18.35 -0.53
N LEU A 51 -1.56 -17.42 -0.26
CA LEU A 51 -1.99 -16.39 -1.20
C LEU A 51 -2.03 -15.03 -0.50
N PHE A 52 -1.50 -14.01 -1.16
CA PHE A 52 -1.69 -12.60 -0.82
C PHE A 52 -2.53 -11.95 -1.91
N VAL A 53 -3.75 -11.55 -1.56
CA VAL A 53 -4.76 -11.06 -2.50
C VAL A 53 -5.05 -9.60 -2.20
N VAL A 54 -4.90 -8.75 -3.21
CA VAL A 54 -5.33 -7.35 -3.19
C VAL A 54 -6.56 -7.22 -4.07
N ALA A 55 -7.71 -6.92 -3.48
CA ALA A 55 -9.01 -7.00 -4.15
C ALA A 55 -9.41 -5.76 -4.95
N GLY A 56 -8.59 -4.70 -4.90
CA GLY A 56 -8.88 -3.45 -5.58
C GLY A 56 -8.03 -2.31 -5.04
N ASP A 57 -7.96 -1.24 -5.82
CA ASP A 57 -7.47 0.08 -5.39
C ASP A 57 -6.10 0.08 -4.72
N LEU A 58 -5.19 -0.77 -5.21
CA LEU A 58 -3.78 -0.72 -4.81
C LEU A 58 -3.15 0.63 -5.16
N PHE A 59 -3.47 1.17 -6.34
CA PHE A 59 -3.01 2.47 -6.80
C PHE A 59 -4.20 3.43 -6.87
N ASN A 60 -3.96 4.70 -6.54
CA ASN A 60 -4.98 5.74 -6.66
C ASN A 60 -5.29 6.11 -8.12
N ASN A 61 -4.33 5.95 -9.02
CA ASN A 61 -4.47 6.33 -10.42
C ASN A 61 -3.96 5.20 -11.32
N VAL A 62 -4.59 5.04 -12.48
CA VAL A 62 -4.27 4.00 -13.48
C VAL A 62 -2.87 4.17 -14.09
N ARG A 63 -2.35 5.39 -14.09
CA ARG A 63 -0.95 5.67 -14.39
C ARG A 63 -0.18 5.54 -13.08
N GLY A 64 0.34 4.34 -12.79
CA GLY A 64 1.23 4.12 -11.65
C GLY A 64 2.31 5.20 -11.62
N GLN A 65 2.59 5.76 -10.44
CA GLN A 65 3.60 6.81 -10.33
C GLN A 65 4.99 6.18 -10.57
N HIS A 66 5.60 6.51 -11.70
CA HIS A 66 7.01 6.20 -11.94
C HIS A 66 7.82 7.10 -11.00
N GLN A 67 8.40 6.52 -9.94
CA GLN A 67 9.54 7.17 -9.31
C GLN A 67 10.69 7.06 -10.31
N ALA A 68 11.02 8.17 -10.96
CA ALA A 68 12.29 8.29 -11.66
C ALA A 68 13.38 8.22 -10.60
N THR A 69 14.13 7.13 -10.55
CA THR A 69 15.40 7.06 -9.86
C THR A 69 16.32 8.10 -10.49
N GLY A 70 16.62 9.16 -9.74
CA GLY A 70 17.71 10.09 -10.03
C GLY A 70 19.04 9.56 -9.55
#